data_AF-A0A7K9TCV9-F1
#
_entry.id   AF-A0A7K9TCV9-F1
#
_cell.length_a   1.000
_cell.length_b   1.000
_cell.length_c   1.000
_cell.angle_alpha   90.00
_cell.angle_beta   90.00
_cell.angle_gamma   90.00
#
_symmetry.space_group_name_H-M   'P 1'
#
loop_
_entity.id
_entity.type
_entity.pdbx_description
1 polymer ?
#
loop_
_entity_poly.entity_id
_entity_poly.type
_entity_poly.pdbx_seq_one_letter_code
_entity_poly.pdbx_strand_id
1 'polypeptide(L)'
;DLQNQGERGELLQPLSFILLVLCSVLLYLRVSLMDPGFVKPEEEVEVYAFRNRRKWMVTPQVPSPTKTRRCGYCMVKQPMRAKHCQQCQHCVRRYDHHCPWIENCVGERNHPLFIVYLSVQLVVLLWGAHVAWSGLYFEQSWDWLQHNILLLLSFLLIVIFTIVVLLLLISHLYLISCNTTTWEFMSHHRISYLRHSALENPFDQGLVLNLWRFFC
;
A
#
# COMPACT_ATOMS: atom_id res chain seq x y z
N ASP A 1 0.01 -44.23 7.05
CA ASP A 1 0.13 -43.45 5.80
C ASP A 1 0.35 -41.96 5.96
N LEU A 2 -0.37 -41.22 6.82
CA LEU A 2 -0.05 -39.79 7.07
C LEU A 2 1.33 -39.57 7.74
N GLN A 3 1.77 -40.51 8.59
CA GLN A 3 3.09 -40.44 9.25
C GLN A 3 4.27 -40.61 8.26
N ASN A 4 4.14 -41.42 7.21
CA ASN A 4 5.21 -41.63 6.21
C ASN A 4 5.26 -40.55 5.11
N GLN A 5 4.24 -39.67 5.04
CA GLN A 5 4.26 -38.47 4.18
C GLN A 5 4.90 -37.27 4.89
N GLY A 6 4.86 -37.24 6.24
CA GLY A 6 5.55 -36.23 7.04
C GLY A 6 7.08 -36.27 6.92
N GLU A 7 7.66 -37.43 6.61
CA GLU A 7 9.12 -37.63 6.59
C GLU A 7 9.79 -37.29 5.24
N ARG A 8 9.02 -37.04 4.16
CA ARG A 8 9.55 -36.83 2.79
C ARG A 8 9.57 -35.39 2.28
N GLY A 9 9.16 -34.41 3.10
CA GLY A 9 9.07 -33.01 2.66
C GLY A 9 7.87 -32.68 1.76
N GLU A 10 6.97 -33.64 1.50
CA GLU A 10 5.77 -33.44 0.68
C GLU A 10 4.77 -32.46 1.31
N LEU A 11 4.74 -32.35 2.64
CA LEU A 11 3.89 -31.38 3.36
C LEU A 11 4.51 -29.98 3.47
N LEU A 12 5.81 -29.82 3.22
CA LEU A 12 6.48 -28.54 3.40
C LEU A 12 5.95 -27.48 2.43
N GLN A 13 5.76 -27.86 1.16
CA GLN A 13 5.26 -26.98 0.12
C GLN A 13 3.83 -26.45 0.40
N PRO A 14 2.81 -27.30 0.67
CA PRO A 14 1.48 -26.81 0.99
C PRO A 14 1.45 -26.01 2.30
N LEU A 15 2.19 -26.41 3.33
CA LEU A 15 2.28 -25.63 4.58
C LEU A 15 2.91 -24.25 4.35
N SER A 16 3.95 -24.16 3.52
CA SER A 16 4.60 -22.90 3.18
C SER A 16 3.65 -21.97 2.42
N PHE A 17 2.89 -22.52 1.46
CA PHE A 17 1.90 -21.74 0.72
C PHE A 17 0.77 -21.24 1.63
N ILE A 18 0.26 -22.10 2.53
CA ILE A 18 -0.76 -21.70 3.53
C ILE A 18 -0.21 -20.58 4.43
N LEU A 19 1.02 -20.71 4.94
CA LEU A 19 1.64 -19.68 5.77
C LEU A 19 1.80 -18.35 5.02
N LEU A 20 2.18 -18.40 3.74
CA LEU A 20 2.28 -17.22 2.88
C LEU A 20 0.90 -16.54 2.69
N VAL A 21 -0.14 -17.32 2.44
CA VAL A 21 -1.52 -16.81 2.33
C VAL A 21 -1.97 -16.18 3.65
N LEU A 22 -1.73 -16.84 4.78
CA LEU A 22 -2.03 -16.29 6.11
C LEU A 22 -1.27 -14.98 6.36
N CYS A 23 0.00 -14.91 5.99
CA CYS A 23 0.79 -13.69 6.06
C CYS A 23 0.16 -12.57 5.21
N SER A 24 -0.27 -12.87 3.98
CA SER A 24 -0.97 -11.91 3.12
C SER A 24 -2.26 -11.40 3.76
N VAL A 25 -3.08 -12.28 4.33
CA VAL A 25 -4.33 -11.91 5.03
C VAL A 25 -4.04 -11.04 6.25
N LEU A 26 -2.99 -11.35 7.03
CA LEU A 26 -2.60 -10.53 8.17
C LEU A 26 -2.09 -9.15 7.73
N LEU A 27 -1.35 -9.06 6.63
CA LEU A 27 -0.92 -7.79 6.04
C LEU A 27 -2.11 -6.97 5.52
N TYR A 28 -3.07 -7.61 4.86
CA TYR A 28 -4.33 -7.00 4.45
C TYR A 28 -5.05 -6.40 5.66
N LEU A 29 -5.33 -7.21 6.69
CA LEU A 29 -5.99 -6.75 7.90
C LEU A 29 -5.21 -5.62 8.56
N ARG A 30 -3.88 -5.73 8.60
CA ARG A 30 -3.02 -4.70 9.17
C ARG A 30 -3.16 -3.40 8.41
N VAL A 31 -3.04 -3.39 7.08
CA VAL A 31 -3.07 -2.15 6.30
C VAL A 31 -4.47 -1.53 6.28
N SER A 32 -5.53 -2.35 6.25
CA SER A 32 -6.93 -1.92 6.29
C SER A 32 -7.28 -1.28 7.64
N LEU A 33 -6.77 -1.81 8.75
CA LEU A 33 -7.10 -1.33 10.10
C LEU A 33 -6.12 -0.30 10.66
N MET A 34 -4.99 -0.03 9.98
CA MET A 34 -4.00 0.92 10.46
C MET A 34 -4.47 2.37 10.24
N ASP A 35 -4.19 3.24 11.22
CA ASP A 35 -4.30 4.68 11.01
C ASP A 35 -3.33 5.09 9.88
N PRO A 36 -3.83 5.60 8.73
CA PRO A 36 -2.99 6.00 7.60
C PRO A 36 -2.18 7.26 7.87
N GLY A 37 -2.41 7.92 9.01
CA GLY A 37 -1.81 9.18 9.39
C GLY A 37 -2.82 10.31 9.42
N PHE A 38 -3.99 10.10 10.02
CA PHE A 38 -5.00 11.13 10.20
C PHE A 38 -4.40 12.36 10.91
N VAL A 39 -4.75 13.54 10.40
CA VAL A 39 -4.35 14.83 10.96
C VAL A 39 -5.19 15.07 12.21
N LYS A 40 -4.50 15.21 13.35
CA LYS A 40 -5.15 15.51 14.64
C LYS A 40 -5.50 17.00 14.76
N PRO A 41 -6.56 17.36 15.48
CA PRO A 41 -6.87 18.74 15.85
C PRO A 41 -5.72 19.43 16.59
N GLU A 42 -5.63 20.75 16.47
CA GLU A 42 -4.58 21.58 17.08
C GLU A 42 -4.53 21.41 18.61
N GLU A 43 -5.70 21.34 19.25
CA GLU A 43 -5.84 21.15 20.70
C GLU A 43 -5.24 19.81 21.17
N GLU A 44 -5.47 18.72 20.45
CA GLU A 44 -4.88 17.42 20.77
C GLU A 44 -3.35 17.43 20.63
N VAL A 45 -2.83 18.17 19.64
CA VAL A 45 -1.38 18.32 19.44
C VAL A 45 -0.77 19.11 20.59
N GLU A 46 -1.41 20.19 21.04
CA GLU A 46 -0.93 20.99 22.18
C GLU A 46 -0.98 20.21 23.50
N VAL A 47 -2.06 19.47 23.77
CA VAL A 47 -2.17 18.61 24.96
C VAL A 47 -1.11 17.50 24.92
N TYR A 48 -0.89 16.86 23.76
CA TYR A 48 0.14 15.83 23.63
C TYR A 48 1.56 16.39 23.76
N ALA A 49 1.81 17.56 23.15
CA ALA A 49 3.09 18.26 23.26
C ALA A 49 3.35 18.70 24.70
N PHE A 50 2.35 19.27 25.38
CA PHE A 50 2.42 19.63 26.80
C PHE A 50 2.70 18.42 27.69
N ARG A 51 2.00 17.31 27.47
CA ARG A 51 2.21 16.05 28.21
C ARG A 51 3.60 15.45 27.96
N ASN A 52 4.16 15.61 26.76
CA ASN A 52 5.49 15.12 26.37
C ASN A 52 6.63 16.15 26.51
N ARG A 53 6.41 17.32 27.14
CA ARG A 53 7.44 18.37 27.40
C ARG A 53 8.65 17.91 28.23
N ARG A 54 8.77 16.63 28.59
CA ARG A 54 10.01 16.04 29.14
C ARG A 54 10.93 15.40 28.09
N LYS A 55 10.60 15.35 26.80
CA LYS A 55 11.42 14.55 25.84
C LYS A 55 11.78 15.13 24.47
N TRP A 56 11.28 16.30 24.06
CA TRP A 56 11.62 16.84 22.74
C TRP A 56 11.79 18.36 22.76
N MET A 57 13.04 18.80 22.89
CA MET A 57 13.48 20.11 22.43
C MET A 57 14.02 19.96 21.00
N VAL A 58 13.58 20.89 20.15
CA VAL A 58 14.05 21.17 18.78
C VAL A 58 13.57 20.19 17.69
N THR A 59 12.43 20.51 17.08
CA THR A 59 12.29 20.31 15.62
C THR A 59 12.81 21.57 14.93
N PRO A 60 13.75 21.49 13.97
CA PRO A 60 14.13 22.63 13.16
C PRO A 60 12.90 23.09 12.38
N GLN A 61 12.44 24.31 12.65
CA GLN A 61 11.46 24.95 11.78
C GLN A 61 12.14 25.24 10.46
N VAL A 62 11.80 24.49 9.42
CA VAL A 62 12.14 24.85 8.05
C VAL A 62 11.38 26.14 7.74
N PRO A 63 12.05 27.27 7.47
CA PRO A 63 11.35 28.48 7.10
C PRO A 63 10.89 28.33 5.64
N SER A 64 9.58 28.21 5.43
CA SER A 64 8.99 28.59 4.14
C SER A 64 7.68 29.33 4.37
N PRO A 65 7.38 30.40 3.61
CA PRO A 65 6.16 31.19 3.73
C PRO A 65 4.96 30.48 3.08
N THR A 66 4.93 29.14 3.08
CA THR A 66 3.79 28.41 2.53
C THR A 66 2.65 28.47 3.54
N LYS A 67 1.66 29.33 3.28
CA LYS A 67 0.42 29.42 4.06
C LYS A 67 -0.15 28.01 4.23
N THR A 68 -0.08 27.47 5.45
CA THR A 68 -0.72 26.20 5.80
C THR A 68 -2.22 26.35 5.55
N ARG A 69 -2.77 25.53 4.65
CA ARG A 69 -4.20 25.57 4.30
C ARG A 69 -5.00 24.96 5.45
N ARG A 70 -6.15 25.55 5.78
CA ARG A 70 -7.09 24.95 6.74
C ARG A 70 -8.14 24.15 5.98
N CYS A 71 -8.45 22.95 6.45
CA CYS A 71 -9.53 22.14 5.89
C CYS A 71 -10.87 22.71 6.34
N GLY A 72 -11.78 22.99 5.41
CA GLY A 72 -13.14 23.46 5.73
C GLY A 72 -14.06 22.41 6.35
N TYR A 73 -13.75 21.11 6.20
CA TYR A 73 -14.54 20.01 6.76
C TYR A 73 -14.05 19.61 8.16
N CYS A 74 -12.76 19.29 8.27
CA CYS A 74 -12.17 18.85 9.54
C CYS A 74 -11.80 20.00 10.48
N MET A 75 -11.81 21.25 10.00
CA MET A 75 -11.37 22.45 10.73
C MET A 75 -9.92 22.41 11.25
N VAL A 76 -9.10 21.48 10.76
CA VAL A 76 -7.68 21.35 11.09
C VAL A 76 -6.79 22.13 10.12
N LYS A 77 -5.64 22.64 10.60
CA LYS A 77 -4.53 23.04 9.73
C LYS A 77 -4.00 21.80 9.00
N GLN A 78 -4.05 21.81 7.68
CA GLN A 78 -3.51 20.73 6.85
C GLN A 78 -2.00 20.89 6.75
N PRO A 79 -1.21 19.92 7.25
CA PRO A 79 0.21 19.87 6.98
C PRO A 79 0.47 19.81 5.47
N MET A 80 1.71 20.09 5.09
CA MET A 80 2.10 19.97 3.69
C MET A 80 1.83 18.55 3.17
N ARG A 81 1.36 18.42 1.93
CA ARG A 81 0.93 17.16 1.29
C ARG A 81 -0.24 16.42 1.98
N ALA A 82 -0.90 17.03 2.96
CA ALA A 82 -2.12 16.46 3.53
C ALA A 82 -3.36 16.82 2.69
N LYS A 83 -4.36 15.93 2.68
CA LYS A 83 -5.62 16.13 1.95
C LYS A 83 -6.80 15.55 2.74
N HIS A 84 -7.96 16.19 2.65
CA HIS A 84 -9.22 15.62 3.13
C HIS A 84 -9.68 14.49 2.19
N CYS A 85 -9.93 13.32 2.77
CA CYS A 85 -10.60 12.21 2.10
C CYS A 85 -12.08 12.27 2.43
N GLN A 86 -12.94 12.34 1.42
CA GLN A 86 -14.38 12.38 1.62
C GLN A 86 -14.94 11.03 2.05
N GLN A 87 -14.32 9.92 1.67
CA GLN A 87 -14.75 8.59 2.10
C GLN A 87 -14.43 8.36 3.59
N CYS A 88 -13.19 8.64 4.00
CA CYS A 88 -12.79 8.50 5.40
C CYS A 88 -13.22 9.66 6.30
N GLN A 89 -13.73 10.78 5.75
CA GLN A 89 -14.11 12.00 6.50
C GLN A 89 -13.00 12.62 7.36
N HIS A 90 -11.73 12.29 7.06
CA HIS A 90 -10.56 12.79 7.77
C HIS A 90 -9.54 13.39 6.81
N CYS A 91 -8.75 14.36 7.30
CA CYS A 91 -7.52 14.76 6.64
C CYS A 91 -6.44 13.69 6.89
N VAL A 92 -5.75 13.28 5.84
CA VAL A 92 -4.67 12.28 5.91
C VAL A 92 -3.34 12.94 5.55
N ARG A 93 -2.30 12.72 6.34
CA ARG A 93 -0.93 13.21 6.08
C ARG A 93 -0.30 12.41 4.93
N ARG A 94 0.46 13.12 4.08
CA ARG A 94 1.03 12.57 2.82
C ARG A 94 0.01 11.68 2.10
N TYR A 95 -1.17 12.24 1.83
CA TYR A 95 -2.28 11.48 1.26
C TYR A 95 -1.89 10.95 -0.12
N ASP A 96 -2.01 9.63 -0.31
CA ASP A 96 -1.79 9.01 -1.61
C ASP A 96 -3.11 8.82 -2.35
N HIS A 97 -3.98 7.96 -1.81
CA HIS A 97 -5.32 7.72 -2.33
C HIS A 97 -6.23 7.11 -1.24
N HIS A 98 -7.52 7.06 -1.51
CA HIS A 98 -8.45 6.19 -0.80
C HIS A 98 -8.58 4.90 -1.60
N CYS A 99 -8.28 3.77 -0.97
CA CYS A 99 -8.26 2.48 -1.63
C CYS A 99 -9.51 1.69 -1.24
N PRO A 100 -10.46 1.46 -2.16
CA PRO A 100 -11.67 0.69 -1.85
C PRO A 100 -11.33 -0.77 -1.52
N TRP A 101 -10.23 -1.32 -2.05
CA TRP A 101 -9.85 -2.72 -1.80
C TRP A 101 -9.51 -3.01 -0.33
N ILE A 102 -9.05 -2.00 0.41
CA ILE A 102 -8.73 -2.12 1.85
C ILE A 102 -9.70 -1.30 2.71
N GLU A 103 -10.72 -0.67 2.10
CA GLU A 103 -11.67 0.24 2.74
C GLU A 103 -10.99 1.27 3.67
N ASN A 104 -9.83 1.78 3.25
CA ASN A 104 -9.03 2.72 4.02
C ASN A 104 -8.18 3.61 3.10
N CYS A 105 -7.72 4.74 3.64
CA CYS A 105 -6.74 5.57 2.95
C CYS A 105 -5.35 4.93 2.96
N VAL A 106 -4.59 5.18 1.90
CA VAL A 106 -3.14 5.01 1.87
C VAL A 106 -2.51 6.37 2.09
N GLY A 107 -1.69 6.50 3.13
CA GLY A 107 -1.08 7.75 3.57
C GLY A 107 0.23 7.53 4.31
N GLU A 108 0.77 8.58 4.92
CA GLU A 108 2.10 8.60 5.52
C GLU A 108 2.47 7.37 6.35
N ARG A 109 1.55 6.87 7.19
CA ARG A 109 1.86 5.82 8.17
C ARG A 109 1.72 4.40 7.63
N ASN A 110 0.88 4.18 6.61
CA ASN A 110 0.59 2.84 6.10
C ASN A 110 1.09 2.60 4.66
N HIS A 111 1.55 3.63 3.95
CA HIS A 111 2.02 3.49 2.57
C HIS A 111 3.16 2.47 2.41
N PRO A 112 4.20 2.42 3.26
CA PRO A 112 5.25 1.40 3.12
C PRO A 112 4.70 -0.02 3.28
N LEU A 113 3.81 -0.23 4.25
CA LEU A 113 3.19 -1.52 4.49
C LEU A 113 2.23 -1.92 3.36
N PHE A 114 1.57 -0.96 2.72
CA PHE A 114 0.76 -1.19 1.52
C PHE A 114 1.61 -1.75 0.37
N ILE A 115 2.85 -1.26 0.18
CA ILE A 115 3.77 -1.82 -0.84
C ILE A 115 4.23 -3.22 -0.49
N VAL A 116 4.52 -3.49 0.79
CA VAL A 116 4.84 -4.86 1.27
C VAL A 116 3.66 -5.79 1.03
N TYR A 117 2.44 -5.36 1.34
CA TYR A 117 1.21 -6.11 1.06
C TYR A 117 1.06 -6.43 -0.43
N LEU A 118 1.20 -5.45 -1.32
CA LEU A 118 1.12 -5.69 -2.78
C LEU A 118 2.20 -6.67 -3.26
N SER A 119 3.41 -6.57 -2.70
CA SER A 119 4.52 -7.44 -3.04
C SER A 119 4.27 -8.89 -2.60
N VAL A 120 3.77 -9.09 -1.37
CA VAL A 120 3.37 -10.43 -0.87
C VAL A 120 2.19 -10.98 -1.66
N GLN A 121 1.21 -10.14 -2.01
CA GLN A 121 0.06 -10.53 -2.83
C GLN A 121 0.51 -11.00 -4.23
N LEU A 122 1.49 -10.33 -4.84
CA LEU A 122 2.08 -10.76 -6.11
C LEU A 122 2.73 -12.15 -5.99
N VAL A 123 3.49 -12.40 -4.92
CA VAL A 123 4.10 -13.73 -4.68
C VAL A 123 3.03 -14.81 -4.48
N VAL A 124 1.97 -14.53 -3.71
CA VAL A 124 0.84 -15.45 -3.53
C VAL A 124 0.19 -15.78 -4.87
N LEU A 125 -0.06 -14.77 -5.72
CA LEU A 125 -0.70 -14.97 -7.02
C LEU A 125 0.19 -15.77 -7.99
N LEU A 126 1.49 -15.49 -8.04
CA LEU A 126 2.44 -16.23 -8.88
C LEU A 126 2.55 -17.70 -8.45
N TRP A 127 2.64 -17.96 -7.14
CA TRP A 127 2.67 -19.34 -6.64
C TRP A 127 1.31 -20.02 -6.84
N GLY A 128 0.20 -19.33 -6.60
CA GLY A 128 -1.14 -19.85 -6.89
C GLY A 128 -1.34 -20.21 -8.36
N ALA A 129 -0.83 -19.40 -9.29
CA ALA A 129 -0.83 -19.71 -10.72
C ALA A 129 -0.03 -20.97 -11.03
N HIS A 130 1.15 -21.12 -10.43
CA HIS A 130 1.98 -22.32 -10.57
C HIS A 130 1.27 -23.57 -10.04
N VAL A 131 0.63 -23.49 -8.87
CA VAL A 131 -0.15 -24.60 -8.29
C VAL A 131 -1.33 -24.97 -9.19
N ALA A 132 -2.12 -23.97 -9.63
CA ALA A 132 -3.26 -24.20 -10.51
C ALA A 132 -2.84 -24.84 -11.85
N TRP A 133 -1.72 -24.41 -12.42
CA TRP A 133 -1.15 -25.00 -13.63
C TRP A 133 -0.67 -26.45 -13.40
N SER A 134 0.02 -26.70 -12.29
CA SER A 134 0.53 -28.04 -11.95
C SER A 134 -0.57 -29.07 -11.66
N GLY A 135 -1.75 -28.59 -11.24
CA GLY A 135 -2.91 -29.42 -10.96
C GLY A 135 -3.75 -29.77 -12.19
N LEU A 136 -3.41 -29.25 -13.38
CA LEU A 136 -4.13 -29.59 -14.60
C LEU A 136 -3.93 -31.06 -14.93
N TYR A 137 -5.03 -31.77 -15.07
CA TYR A 137 -5.05 -33.13 -15.56
C TYR A 137 -5.03 -33.11 -17.09
N PHE A 138 -4.23 -33.93 -17.76
CA PHE A 138 -4.12 -33.95 -19.22
C PHE A 138 -4.62 -35.29 -19.77
N GLU A 139 -5.69 -35.24 -20.54
CA GLU A 139 -6.29 -36.41 -21.20
C GLU A 139 -6.83 -35.99 -22.57
N GLN A 140 -6.78 -36.91 -23.53
CA GLN A 140 -7.25 -36.71 -24.89
C GLN A 140 -8.75 -37.07 -25.02
N SER A 141 -9.59 -36.50 -24.17
CA SER A 141 -11.04 -36.72 -24.14
C SER A 141 -11.78 -35.42 -23.79
N TRP A 142 -13.08 -35.33 -24.07
CA TRP A 142 -13.90 -34.19 -23.65
C TRP A 142 -14.08 -34.12 -22.13
N ASP A 143 -13.89 -35.24 -21.43
CA ASP A 143 -13.91 -35.31 -19.97
C ASP A 143 -12.79 -34.46 -19.35
N TRP A 144 -11.71 -34.21 -20.10
CA TRP A 144 -10.65 -33.26 -19.70
C TRP A 144 -11.22 -31.92 -19.23
N LEU A 145 -12.19 -31.37 -19.97
CA LEU A 145 -12.75 -30.07 -19.63
C LEU A 145 -13.55 -30.14 -18.32
N GLN A 146 -14.30 -31.21 -18.10
CA GLN A 146 -15.08 -31.38 -16.86
C GLN A 146 -14.17 -31.44 -15.62
N HIS A 147 -13.02 -32.09 -15.73
CA HIS A 147 -12.03 -32.18 -14.66
C HIS A 147 -11.28 -30.87 -14.42
N ASN A 148 -11.04 -30.08 -15.47
CA ASN A 148 -10.18 -28.89 -15.41
C ASN A 148 -10.93 -27.55 -15.37
N ILE A 149 -12.23 -27.50 -15.66
CA ILE A 149 -12.95 -26.22 -15.85
C ILE A 149 -12.80 -25.27 -14.65
N LEU A 150 -12.90 -25.80 -13.42
CA LEU A 150 -12.73 -24.98 -12.21
C LEU A 150 -11.30 -24.45 -12.04
N LEU A 151 -10.29 -25.27 -12.37
CA LEU A 151 -8.89 -24.87 -12.35
C LEU A 151 -8.58 -23.84 -13.44
N LEU A 152 -9.15 -23.99 -14.64
CA LEU A 152 -8.99 -23.04 -15.74
C LEU A 152 -9.63 -21.69 -15.43
N LEU A 153 -10.84 -21.68 -14.85
CA LEU A 153 -11.49 -20.45 -14.39
C LEU A 153 -10.68 -19.77 -13.28
N SER A 154 -10.18 -20.55 -12.32
CA SER A 154 -9.31 -20.04 -11.25
C SER A 154 -8.00 -19.48 -11.80
N PHE A 155 -7.37 -20.18 -12.73
CA PHE A 155 -6.14 -19.76 -13.39
C PHE A 155 -6.33 -18.45 -14.17
N LEU A 156 -7.41 -18.32 -14.94
CA LEU A 156 -7.76 -17.09 -15.65
C LEU A 156 -7.92 -15.91 -14.67
N LEU A 157 -8.65 -16.12 -13.56
CA LEU A 157 -8.85 -15.10 -12.54
C LEU A 157 -7.52 -14.68 -11.89
N ILE A 158 -6.65 -15.65 -11.55
CA ILE A 158 -5.33 -15.40 -10.99
C ILE A 158 -4.46 -14.59 -11.96
N VAL A 159 -4.46 -14.93 -13.25
CA VAL A 159 -3.69 -14.19 -14.27
C VAL A 159 -4.16 -12.74 -14.35
N ILE A 160 -5.47 -12.50 -14.39
CA ILE A 160 -6.04 -11.14 -14.42
C ILE A 160 -5.59 -10.34 -13.19
N PHE A 161 -5.74 -10.89 -11.99
CA PHE A 161 -5.32 -10.19 -10.76
C PHE A 161 -3.80 -10.02 -10.67
N THR A 162 -3.01 -10.96 -11.19
CA THR A 162 -1.55 -10.85 -11.25
C THR A 162 -1.15 -9.64 -12.07
N ILE A 163 -1.74 -9.46 -13.25
CA ILE A 163 -1.47 -8.30 -14.12
C ILE A 163 -1.85 -7.00 -13.40
N VAL A 164 -3.04 -6.94 -12.79
CA VAL A 164 -3.50 -5.75 -12.06
C VAL A 164 -2.55 -5.39 -10.90
N VAL A 165 -2.20 -6.36 -10.05
CA VAL A 165 -1.31 -6.16 -8.91
C VAL A 165 0.10 -5.77 -9.36
N LEU A 166 0.61 -6.39 -10.43
CA LEU A 166 1.92 -6.07 -10.99
C LEU A 166 1.98 -4.62 -11.50
N LEU A 167 0.99 -4.18 -12.29
CA LEU A 167 0.94 -2.81 -12.80
C LEU A 167 0.77 -1.79 -11.67
N LEU A 168 -0.06 -2.10 -10.67
CA LEU A 168 -0.21 -1.28 -9.48
C LEU A 168 1.12 -1.17 -8.72
N LEU A 169 1.83 -2.28 -8.50
CA LEU A 169 3.12 -2.27 -7.81
C LEU A 169 4.18 -1.46 -8.58
N ILE A 170 4.29 -1.66 -9.89
CA ILE A 170 5.24 -0.91 -10.73
C ILE A 170 4.94 0.59 -10.68
N SER A 171 3.68 0.99 -10.84
CA SER A 171 3.30 2.40 -10.81
C SER A 171 3.60 3.06 -9.45
N HIS A 172 3.29 2.40 -8.34
CA HIS A 172 3.61 2.92 -7.01
C HIS A 172 5.13 2.98 -6.77
N LEU A 173 5.89 1.97 -7.17
CA LEU A 173 7.36 2.01 -7.06
C LEU A 173 7.96 3.15 -7.88
N TYR A 174 7.45 3.41 -9.08
CA TYR A 174 7.84 4.58 -9.88
C TYR A 174 7.53 5.89 -9.15
N LEU A 175 6.32 6.05 -8.63
CA LEU A 175 5.94 7.25 -7.88
C LEU A 175 6.78 7.47 -6.61
N ILE A 176 7.06 6.39 -5.87
CA ILE A 176 7.96 6.42 -4.70
C ILE A 176 9.36 6.82 -5.12
N SER A 177 9.86 6.29 -6.25
CA SER A 177 11.19 6.60 -6.77
C SER A 177 11.37 8.08 -7.09
N CYS A 178 10.28 8.78 -7.42
CA CYS A 178 10.24 10.22 -7.67
C CYS A 178 9.76 11.03 -6.44
N ASN A 179 9.50 10.40 -5.28
CA ASN A 179 8.87 11.02 -4.10
C ASN A 179 7.54 11.75 -4.39
N THR A 180 6.75 11.21 -5.30
CA THR A 180 5.44 11.71 -5.70
C THR A 180 4.35 10.78 -5.16
N THR A 181 3.25 11.33 -4.66
CA THR A 181 2.05 10.54 -4.35
C THR A 181 1.14 10.41 -5.57
N THR A 182 0.29 9.38 -5.61
CA THR A 182 -0.72 9.22 -6.67
C THR A 182 -1.58 10.48 -6.82
N TRP A 183 -2.00 11.08 -5.70
CA TRP A 183 -2.72 12.35 -5.68
C TRP A 183 -1.94 13.49 -6.34
N GLU A 184 -0.65 13.64 -6.00
CA GLU A 184 0.21 14.67 -6.59
C GLU A 184 0.40 14.50 -8.09
N PHE A 185 0.58 13.25 -8.54
CA PHE A 185 0.67 12.90 -9.95
C PHE A 185 -0.63 13.23 -10.69
N MET A 186 -1.78 12.74 -10.21
CA MET A 186 -3.07 12.90 -10.88
C MET A 186 -3.65 14.33 -10.81
N SER A 187 -3.22 15.12 -9.83
CA SER A 187 -3.85 16.42 -9.53
C SER A 187 -2.86 17.56 -9.45
N HIS A 188 -1.70 17.42 -10.10
CA HIS A 188 -0.60 18.38 -10.09
C HIS A 188 -1.07 19.84 -10.21
N HIS A 189 -1.88 20.15 -11.22
CA HIS A 189 -2.37 21.53 -11.48
C HIS A 189 -3.26 22.10 -10.38
N ARG A 190 -3.89 21.26 -9.53
CA ARG A 190 -4.76 21.68 -8.43
C ARG A 190 -3.99 21.95 -7.13
N ILE A 191 -2.70 21.62 -7.09
CA ILE A 191 -1.90 21.64 -5.88
C ILE A 191 -1.01 22.89 -5.86
N SER A 192 -1.28 23.79 -4.91
CA SER A 192 -0.65 25.12 -4.87
C SER A 192 0.87 25.08 -4.78
N TYR A 193 1.46 24.11 -4.05
CA TYR A 193 2.91 23.99 -3.91
C TYR A 193 3.60 23.35 -5.14
N LEU A 194 2.84 22.68 -6.00
CA LEU A 194 3.35 22.15 -7.27
C LEU A 194 3.17 23.16 -8.41
N ARG A 195 2.05 23.92 -8.40
CA ARG A 195 1.75 24.93 -9.41
C ARG A 195 2.76 26.09 -9.46
N HIS A 196 3.33 26.47 -8.31
CA HIS A 196 4.27 27.59 -8.21
C HIS A 196 5.73 27.15 -8.04
N SER A 197 6.00 25.84 -8.12
CA SER A 197 7.37 25.33 -8.08
C SER A 197 8.02 25.58 -9.43
N ALA A 198 9.08 26.39 -9.46
CA ALA A 198 9.95 26.52 -10.63
C ALA A 198 10.84 25.28 -10.84
N LEU A 199 10.94 24.41 -9.82
CA LEU A 199 11.68 23.14 -9.83
C LEU A 199 10.77 21.98 -10.23
N GLU A 200 11.31 21.05 -11.02
CA GLU A 200 10.82 19.67 -11.10
C GLU A 200 10.70 19.11 -9.66
N ASN A 201 9.56 18.48 -9.34
CA ASN A 201 9.13 17.99 -8.03
C ASN A 201 10.00 18.38 -6.80
N PRO A 202 9.57 19.32 -5.93
CA PRO A 202 10.38 19.81 -4.80
C PRO A 202 10.69 18.78 -3.71
N PHE A 203 10.08 17.58 -3.76
CA PHE A 203 10.34 16.49 -2.82
C PHE A 203 11.33 15.46 -3.35
N ASP A 204 11.66 15.49 -4.64
CA ASP A 204 12.58 14.53 -5.22
C ASP A 204 14.01 14.81 -4.73
N GLN A 205 14.66 13.79 -4.17
CA GLN A 205 16.04 13.85 -3.68
C GLN A 205 16.94 12.80 -4.34
N GLY A 206 16.50 12.24 -5.47
CA GLY A 206 17.14 11.15 -6.17
C GLY A 206 16.65 9.78 -5.71
N LEU A 207 16.69 8.83 -6.65
CA LEU A 207 16.15 7.46 -6.52
C LEU A 207 16.49 6.79 -5.18
N VAL A 208 17.77 6.74 -4.83
CA VAL A 208 18.25 6.00 -3.64
C VAL A 208 17.73 6.63 -2.35
N LEU A 209 17.80 7.96 -2.23
CA LEU A 209 17.38 8.65 -1.01
C LEU A 209 15.86 8.66 -0.86
N ASN A 210 15.12 8.74 -1.98
CA ASN A 210 13.67 8.62 -1.98
C ASN A 210 13.21 7.25 -1.50
N LEU A 211 13.80 6.17 -2.02
CA LEU A 211 13.50 4.81 -1.59
C LEU A 211 13.88 4.58 -0.13
N TRP A 212 15.09 5.00 0.28
CA TRP A 212 15.54 4.86 1.67
C TRP A 212 14.59 5.54 2.65
N ARG A 213 14.26 6.82 2.43
CA ARG A 213 13.34 7.57 3.31
C ARG A 213 11.89 7.06 3.28
N PHE A 214 11.52 6.30 2.27
CA PHE A 214 10.19 5.72 2.20
C PHE A 214 10.10 4.42 3.02
N PHE A 215 11.14 3.58 3.01
CA PHE A 215 11.12 2.28 3.67
C PHE A 215 11.83 2.23 5.04
N CYS A 216 12.67 3.22 5.37
CA CYS A 216 13.49 3.28 6.59
C CYS A 216 13.20 4.54 7.41
#